data_AF-A0A534TCD7-F1
#
_entry.id   AF-A0A534TCD7-F1
#
_cell.length_a   1.000
_cell.length_b   1.000
_cell.length_c   1.000
_cell.angle_alpha   90.00
_cell.angle_beta   90.00
_cell.angle_gamma   90.00
#
_symmetry.space_group_name_H-M   'P 1'
#
loop_
_entity.id
_entity.type
_entity.pdbx_description
1 polymer ?
#
loop_
_entity_poly.entity_id
_entity_poly.type
_entity_poly.pdbx_seq_one_letter_code
_entity_poly.pdbx_strand_id
1 'polypeptide(L)'
;MTAILIACVVAAATTESLPEPVRPFLSAKAKDGTKVLSDKDVEKLAQMPERTRQLLGAAVESVILGSADHLRILLSLDLPPQDMDLLLQDNCILCHSDPGNVRPRALFSPDPAKQKSNPLLDLREFVGDTHFRRGLSCSGCHGGSPKDESMTEAIAKRWPKEDERHRDRSWIPDFCTRCHSDPAFMRGFNPTLATDQLSKYKESKHGILLLREKDSRAAQCVSCHGVHGIRAAKSRKSAVNPQRLPDTCGVCHANPQHMAGYKTDSGEPMPVSQVAEYKASVHGKALLEKGDLGAPSCAGCHGSHAPMPPAVASVAQACRRCHALNGQLFDASRHKIAFEKNKWPECGQCHGKHAIARPTDALIGDRPGTLCHDCHAQHARDNALCDKTSARFRAALDELSSGRAEVAPHEIELAEKGLDVEPLSRAVTELDEALLQTRSRMHSFDLGTFERAAAPAGEALVKARQSIDTANADYRFRQRGLLAAIGSIGVLALAIALKLRELGRRRKGQ
;
A
#
# COMPACT_ATOMS: atom_id res chain seq x y z
N MET A 1 -52.90 -17.07 -20.98
CA MET A 1 -51.98 -15.93 -20.74
C MET A 1 -52.61 -15.07 -19.66
N THR A 2 -52.27 -15.35 -18.40
CA THR A 2 -52.85 -14.67 -17.23
C THR A 2 -51.66 -14.24 -16.39
N ALA A 3 -51.24 -12.99 -16.55
CA ALA A 3 -50.16 -12.41 -15.77
C ALA A 3 -50.76 -11.80 -14.50
N ILE A 4 -50.60 -12.50 -13.38
CA ILE A 4 -50.82 -11.95 -12.04
C ILE A 4 -49.57 -11.12 -11.70
N LEU A 5 -49.68 -9.80 -11.86
CA LEU A 5 -48.74 -8.84 -11.29
C LEU A 5 -49.07 -8.71 -9.80
N ILE A 6 -48.27 -9.36 -8.95
CA ILE A 6 -48.24 -9.09 -7.52
C ILE A 6 -47.56 -7.72 -7.35
N ALA A 7 -48.35 -6.68 -7.21
CA ALA A 7 -47.88 -5.40 -6.71
C ALA A 7 -47.69 -5.52 -5.20
N CYS A 8 -46.44 -5.68 -4.74
CA CYS A 8 -46.09 -5.47 -3.35
C CYS A 8 -46.30 -3.98 -3.02
N VAL A 9 -47.42 -3.66 -2.38
CA VAL A 9 -47.67 -2.35 -1.76
C VAL A 9 -46.72 -2.22 -0.58
N VAL A 10 -45.67 -1.42 -0.73
CA VAL A 10 -44.92 -0.91 0.43
C VAL A 10 -45.80 0.17 1.05
N ALA A 11 -46.52 -0.17 2.12
CA ALA A 11 -47.26 0.81 2.90
C ALA A 11 -46.28 1.88 3.41
N ALA A 12 -46.57 3.15 3.16
CA ALA A 12 -45.79 4.26 3.70
C ALA A 12 -45.91 4.23 5.23
N ALA A 13 -44.81 3.93 5.91
CA ALA A 13 -44.78 3.85 7.35
C ALA A 13 -45.00 5.25 7.96
N THR A 14 -46.09 5.41 8.72
CA THR A 14 -46.42 6.64 9.45
C THR A 14 -45.77 6.63 10.84
N THR A 15 -45.63 7.79 11.48
CA THR A 15 -45.08 7.90 12.85
C THR A 15 -45.84 7.08 13.89
N GLU A 16 -47.10 6.72 13.62
CA GLU A 16 -47.92 5.82 14.44
C GLU A 16 -47.38 4.38 14.48
N SER A 17 -46.65 3.96 13.44
CA SER A 17 -45.99 2.65 13.39
C SER A 17 -44.77 2.54 14.31
N LEU A 18 -44.29 3.64 14.89
CA LEU A 18 -43.17 3.60 15.84
C LEU A 18 -43.64 3.13 17.22
N PRO A 19 -42.84 2.30 17.92
CA PRO A 19 -43.15 1.85 19.28
C PRO A 19 -43.37 3.02 20.22
N GLU A 20 -44.29 2.85 21.17
CA GLU A 20 -44.67 3.88 22.15
C GLU A 20 -43.46 4.46 22.90
N PRO A 21 -42.49 3.66 23.39
CA PRO A 21 -41.30 4.18 24.07
C PRO A 21 -40.44 5.14 23.23
N VAL A 22 -40.47 5.04 21.89
CA VAL A 22 -39.63 5.86 21.00
C VAL A 22 -40.28 7.24 20.73
N ARG A 23 -41.60 7.35 20.85
CA ARG A 23 -42.35 8.57 20.50
C ARG A 23 -41.93 9.83 21.26
N PRO A 24 -41.60 9.77 22.57
CA PRO A 24 -41.07 10.92 23.30
C PRO A 24 -39.80 11.52 22.68
N PHE A 25 -38.96 10.71 22.01
CA PHE A 25 -37.70 11.19 21.43
C PHE A 25 -37.92 12.01 20.16
N LEU A 26 -39.03 11.80 19.45
CA LEU A 26 -39.37 12.53 18.22
C LEU A 26 -39.61 14.03 18.47
N SER A 27 -40.01 14.37 19.70
CA SER A 27 -40.30 15.75 20.13
C SER A 27 -39.14 16.39 20.90
N ALA A 28 -38.02 15.69 21.08
CA ALA A 28 -36.87 16.19 21.83
C ALA A 28 -36.21 17.38 21.11
N LYS A 29 -35.81 18.38 21.90
CA LYS A 29 -35.14 19.59 21.41
C LYS A 29 -33.74 19.72 22.00
N ALA A 30 -32.78 20.15 21.16
CA ALA A 30 -31.44 20.49 21.58
C ALA A 30 -31.43 21.81 22.38
N LYS A 31 -30.28 22.16 22.98
CA LYS A 31 -30.12 23.38 23.80
C LYS A 31 -30.40 24.69 23.04
N ASP A 32 -30.28 24.66 21.72
CA ASP A 32 -30.57 25.79 20.82
C ASP A 32 -32.04 25.82 20.33
N GLY A 33 -32.89 24.91 20.82
CA GLY A 33 -34.31 24.83 20.49
C GLY A 33 -34.62 24.07 19.19
N THR A 34 -33.62 23.58 18.47
CA THR A 34 -33.81 22.76 17.25
C THR A 34 -34.27 21.34 17.60
N LYS A 35 -34.98 20.67 16.68
CA LYS A 35 -35.32 19.24 16.86
C LYS A 35 -34.04 18.42 16.88
N VAL A 36 -33.92 17.50 17.83
CA VAL A 36 -32.78 16.57 17.86
C VAL A 36 -32.85 15.64 16.65
N LEU A 37 -33.99 14.97 16.43
CA LEU A 37 -34.20 14.13 15.26
C LEU A 37 -34.75 14.96 14.10
N SER A 38 -34.10 14.88 12.93
CA SER A 38 -34.60 15.52 11.71
C SER A 38 -35.81 14.78 11.17
N ASP A 39 -36.63 15.42 10.33
CA ASP A 39 -37.79 14.77 9.71
C ASP A 39 -37.35 13.55 8.87
N LYS A 40 -36.13 13.59 8.29
CA LYS A 40 -35.51 12.46 7.58
C LYS A 40 -35.15 11.30 8.52
N ASP A 41 -34.72 11.57 9.75
CA ASP A 41 -34.44 10.53 10.75
C ASP A 41 -35.73 9.82 11.18
N VAL A 42 -36.81 10.59 11.33
CA VAL A 42 -38.14 10.05 11.65
C VAL A 42 -38.69 9.19 10.50
N GLU A 43 -38.57 9.64 9.26
CA GLU A 43 -38.97 8.87 8.09
C GLU A 43 -38.17 7.55 8.00
N LYS A 44 -36.86 7.64 8.20
CA LYS A 44 -35.98 6.47 8.18
C LYS A 44 -36.37 5.46 9.26
N LEU A 45 -36.68 5.92 10.47
CA LEU A 45 -37.16 5.08 11.56
C LEU A 45 -38.45 4.34 11.19
N ALA A 46 -39.41 5.05 10.60
CA ALA A 46 -40.69 4.47 10.22
C ALA A 46 -40.50 3.39 9.14
N GLN A 47 -39.63 3.64 8.16
CA GLN A 47 -39.32 2.70 7.08
C GLN A 47 -38.49 1.47 7.50
N MET A 48 -38.00 1.41 8.75
CA MET A 48 -37.28 0.23 9.23
C MET A 48 -38.20 -0.99 9.35
N PRO A 49 -37.65 -2.21 9.17
CA PRO A 49 -38.37 -3.45 9.44
C PRO A 49 -38.99 -3.46 10.84
N GLU A 50 -40.16 -4.07 10.98
CA GLU A 50 -40.93 -4.14 12.23
C GLU A 50 -40.07 -4.65 13.40
N ARG A 51 -39.28 -5.70 13.17
CA ARG A 51 -38.36 -6.25 14.17
C ARG A 51 -37.38 -5.19 14.71
N THR A 52 -36.76 -4.42 13.82
CA THR A 52 -35.81 -3.36 14.19
C THR A 52 -36.50 -2.27 15.00
N ARG A 53 -37.72 -1.87 14.60
CA ARG A 53 -38.54 -0.93 15.35
C ARG A 53 -38.86 -1.47 16.75
N GLN A 54 -39.26 -2.73 16.90
CA GLN A 54 -39.53 -3.33 18.22
C GLN A 54 -38.30 -3.36 19.12
N LEU A 55 -37.13 -3.71 18.56
CA LEU A 55 -35.86 -3.69 19.31
C LEU A 55 -35.49 -2.29 19.78
N LEU A 56 -35.72 -1.25 18.96
CA LEU A 56 -35.58 0.15 19.37
C LEU A 56 -36.52 0.50 20.52
N GLY A 57 -37.78 0.06 20.45
CA GLY A 57 -38.76 0.25 21.52
C GLY A 57 -38.29 -0.35 22.85
N ALA A 58 -37.87 -1.61 22.83
CA ALA A 58 -37.36 -2.31 24.01
C ALA A 58 -36.08 -1.67 24.58
N ALA A 59 -35.20 -1.17 23.72
CA ALA A 59 -33.97 -0.47 24.14
C ALA A 59 -34.26 0.87 24.83
N VAL A 60 -35.28 1.62 24.38
CA VAL A 60 -35.71 2.85 25.06
C VAL A 60 -36.46 2.55 26.36
N GLU A 61 -37.32 1.54 26.36
CA GLU A 61 -38.10 1.13 27.54
C GLU A 61 -37.19 0.70 28.70
N SER A 62 -36.11 -0.04 28.40
CA SER A 62 -35.09 -0.44 29.37
C SER A 62 -34.11 0.69 29.76
N VAL A 63 -34.28 1.90 29.21
CA VAL A 63 -33.42 3.08 29.46
C VAL A 63 -31.98 2.90 28.98
N ILE A 64 -31.70 1.84 28.22
CA ILE A 64 -30.39 1.53 27.65
C ILE A 64 -30.10 2.48 26.48
N LEU A 65 -31.13 2.82 25.70
CA LEU A 65 -31.14 3.96 24.79
C LEU A 65 -31.78 5.17 25.51
N GLY A 66 -30.97 5.90 26.28
CA GLY A 66 -31.47 6.88 27.24
C GLY A 66 -31.86 8.26 26.68
N SER A 67 -31.51 8.58 25.43
CA SER A 67 -31.74 9.92 24.88
C SER A 67 -32.00 9.95 23.36
N ALA A 68 -32.73 10.98 22.92
CA ALA A 68 -32.94 11.26 21.50
C ALA A 68 -31.62 11.57 20.76
N ASP A 69 -30.64 12.16 21.45
CA ASP A 69 -29.31 12.41 20.90
C ASP A 69 -28.56 11.12 20.58
N HIS A 70 -28.67 10.14 21.47
CA HIS A 70 -28.07 8.82 21.26
C HIS A 70 -28.77 8.06 20.13
N LEU A 71 -30.11 8.13 20.05
CA LEU A 71 -30.85 7.57 18.91
C LEU A 71 -30.43 8.21 17.57
N ARG A 72 -30.25 9.53 17.55
CA ARG A 72 -29.75 10.25 16.36
C ARG A 72 -28.36 9.76 15.93
N ILE A 73 -27.46 9.53 16.88
CA ILE A 73 -26.13 8.98 16.60
C ILE A 73 -26.24 7.62 15.93
N LEU A 74 -27.08 6.72 16.46
CA LEU A 74 -27.32 5.39 15.85
C LEU A 74 -27.85 5.49 14.42
N LEU A 75 -28.82 6.38 14.17
CA LEU A 75 -29.40 6.57 12.84
C LEU A 75 -28.40 7.15 11.83
N SER A 76 -27.46 7.98 12.29
CA SER A 76 -26.40 8.58 11.47
C SER A 76 -25.33 7.60 10.98
N LEU A 77 -25.34 6.36 11.47
CA LEU A 77 -24.44 5.29 11.02
C LEU A 77 -24.85 4.69 9.68
N ASP A 78 -26.10 4.90 9.28
CA ASP A 78 -26.64 4.40 8.01
C ASP A 78 -26.46 2.90 7.78
N LEU A 79 -26.69 2.12 8.84
CA LEU A 79 -26.51 0.68 8.82
C LEU A 79 -27.69 -0.03 8.16
N PRO A 80 -27.44 -1.16 7.46
CA PRO A 80 -28.48 -2.09 7.08
C PRO A 80 -29.29 -2.54 8.30
N PRO A 81 -30.60 -2.83 8.17
CA PRO A 81 -31.44 -3.22 9.30
C PRO A 81 -30.93 -4.41 10.12
N GLN A 82 -30.30 -5.39 9.46
CA GLN A 82 -29.73 -6.57 10.14
C GLN A 82 -28.58 -6.22 11.08
N ASP A 83 -27.75 -5.24 10.68
CA ASP A 83 -26.64 -4.75 11.51
C ASP A 83 -27.19 -3.90 12.67
N MET A 84 -28.25 -3.12 12.41
CA MET A 84 -28.93 -2.35 13.46
C MET A 84 -29.58 -3.28 14.51
N ASP A 85 -30.23 -4.36 14.09
CA ASP A 85 -30.80 -5.37 15.00
C ASP A 85 -29.74 -5.96 15.93
N LEU A 86 -28.53 -6.20 15.40
CA LEU A 86 -27.41 -6.75 16.17
C LEU A 86 -26.89 -5.73 17.20
N LEU A 87 -26.80 -4.45 16.84
CA LEU A 87 -26.41 -3.38 17.78
C LEU A 87 -27.42 -3.22 18.91
N LEU A 88 -28.72 -3.25 18.58
CA LEU A 88 -29.80 -3.04 19.56
C LEU A 88 -29.96 -4.20 20.56
N GLN A 89 -29.37 -5.36 20.26
CA GLN A 89 -29.38 -6.52 21.15
C GLN A 89 -28.15 -6.58 22.08
N ASP A 90 -27.24 -5.60 22.00
CA ASP A 90 -26.02 -5.54 22.82
C ASP A 90 -26.03 -4.27 23.70
N ASN A 91 -26.35 -4.45 24.98
CA ASN A 91 -26.42 -3.36 25.94
C ASN A 91 -25.08 -2.65 26.13
N CYS A 92 -23.95 -3.35 25.91
CA CYS A 92 -22.63 -2.72 26.00
C CYS A 92 -22.49 -1.64 24.92
N ILE A 93 -22.94 -1.91 23.70
CA ILE A 93 -22.83 -0.97 22.58
C ILE A 93 -23.67 0.26 22.85
N LEU A 94 -24.91 0.08 23.30
CA LEU A 94 -25.81 1.18 23.59
C LEU A 94 -25.24 2.05 24.72
N CYS A 95 -24.93 1.48 25.88
CA CYS A 95 -24.37 2.25 27.00
C CYS A 95 -23.04 2.95 26.66
N HIS A 96 -22.13 2.30 25.91
CA HIS A 96 -20.81 2.86 25.58
C HIS A 96 -20.79 3.79 24.36
N SER A 97 -21.90 3.94 23.66
CA SER A 97 -22.06 4.94 22.59
C SER A 97 -22.89 6.14 23.01
N ASP A 98 -23.47 6.13 24.22
CA ASP A 98 -24.20 7.26 24.79
C ASP A 98 -23.24 8.29 25.43
N PRO A 99 -23.17 9.54 24.92
CA PRO A 99 -22.43 10.63 25.55
C PRO A 99 -22.80 10.91 27.01
N GLY A 100 -24.03 10.58 27.43
CA GLY A 100 -24.52 10.78 28.80
C GLY A 100 -24.04 9.73 29.81
N ASN A 101 -23.69 8.52 29.35
CA ASN A 101 -23.39 7.39 30.23
C ASN A 101 -21.88 7.11 30.39
N VAL A 102 -21.03 7.61 29.50
CA VAL A 102 -19.60 7.27 29.50
C VAL A 102 -18.76 8.30 30.24
N ARG A 103 -18.10 7.89 31.33
CA ARG A 103 -17.03 8.67 31.98
C ARG A 103 -15.73 8.59 31.16
N PRO A 104 -14.89 9.64 31.13
CA PRO A 104 -13.64 9.66 30.38
C PRO A 104 -12.54 8.78 30.99
N ARG A 105 -12.73 7.45 30.94
CA ARG A 105 -11.73 6.45 31.33
C ARG A 105 -11.75 5.29 30.34
N ALA A 106 -10.66 5.09 29.62
CA ALA A 106 -10.50 3.95 28.73
C ALA A 106 -9.78 2.81 29.43
N LEU A 107 -10.27 1.58 29.22
CA LEU A 107 -9.62 0.37 29.70
C LEU A 107 -8.28 0.11 28.98
N PHE A 108 -8.18 0.58 27.73
CA PHE A 108 -6.98 0.52 26.92
C PHE A 108 -6.68 1.87 26.26
N SER A 109 -5.46 2.38 26.41
CA SER A 109 -4.93 3.48 25.59
C SER A 109 -3.72 2.99 24.79
N PRO A 110 -3.53 3.35 23.51
CA PRO A 110 -2.28 3.07 22.79
C PRO A 110 -1.07 3.80 23.40
N ASP A 111 -1.31 4.93 24.09
CA ASP A 111 -0.29 5.76 24.73
C ASP A 111 -0.57 5.82 26.25
N PRO A 112 0.28 5.20 27.10
CA PRO A 112 0.06 5.15 28.55
C PRO A 112 0.15 6.53 29.22
N ALA A 113 0.78 7.52 28.58
CA ALA A 113 0.90 8.88 29.10
C ALA A 113 -0.28 9.79 28.69
N LYS A 114 -0.96 9.48 27.57
CA LYS A 114 -2.18 10.19 27.16
C LYS A 114 -3.41 9.56 27.81
N GLN A 115 -3.86 10.17 28.90
CA GLN A 115 -5.15 9.87 29.54
C GLN A 115 -6.38 10.32 28.72
N LYS A 116 -6.18 10.94 27.55
CA LYS A 116 -7.25 11.46 26.67
C LYS A 116 -7.35 10.61 25.40
N SER A 117 -7.97 9.44 25.50
CA SER A 117 -8.59 8.77 24.35
C SER A 117 -10.06 9.13 24.29
N ASN A 118 -10.66 9.14 23.09
CA ASN A 118 -12.10 9.34 22.93
C ASN A 118 -12.84 8.27 23.77
N PRO A 119 -13.62 8.64 24.79
CA PRO A 119 -14.24 7.67 25.68
C PRO A 119 -15.41 6.95 25.02
N LEU A 120 -15.97 7.51 23.95
CA LEU A 120 -17.10 6.94 23.23
C LEU A 120 -16.64 5.89 22.22
N LEU A 121 -17.35 4.76 22.20
CA LEU A 121 -17.20 3.75 21.16
C LEU A 121 -17.58 4.39 19.82
N ASP A 122 -16.62 4.55 18.91
CA ASP A 122 -16.93 4.94 17.54
C ASP A 122 -17.61 3.78 16.83
N LEU A 123 -18.94 3.87 16.73
CA LEU A 123 -19.77 2.83 16.13
C LEU A 123 -19.46 2.60 14.66
N ARG A 124 -18.97 3.61 13.91
CA ARG A 124 -18.57 3.44 12.51
C ARG A 124 -17.29 2.61 12.38
N GLU A 125 -16.38 2.75 13.33
CA GLU A 125 -15.18 1.94 13.40
C GLU A 125 -15.51 0.51 13.83
N PHE A 126 -16.36 0.37 14.85
CA PHE A 126 -16.75 -0.90 15.44
C PHE A 126 -17.51 -1.82 14.46
N VAL A 127 -18.46 -1.32 13.67
CA VAL A 127 -19.16 -2.17 12.67
C VAL A 127 -18.20 -2.73 11.61
N GLY A 128 -17.05 -2.08 11.41
CA GLY A 128 -15.99 -2.56 10.55
C GLY A 128 -15.06 -3.58 11.20
N ASP A 129 -15.20 -3.83 12.51
CA ASP A 129 -14.32 -4.68 13.30
C ASP A 129 -14.44 -6.16 12.91
N THR A 130 -13.30 -6.79 12.70
CA THR A 130 -13.18 -8.15 12.19
C THR A 130 -13.57 -9.21 13.22
N HIS A 131 -13.48 -8.89 14.51
CA HIS A 131 -13.89 -9.74 15.64
C HIS A 131 -15.40 -9.69 15.78
N PHE A 132 -15.98 -8.49 15.82
CA PHE A 132 -17.43 -8.30 15.90
C PHE A 132 -18.15 -8.96 14.73
N ARG A 133 -17.71 -8.68 13.50
CA ARG A 133 -18.29 -9.28 12.28
C ARG A 133 -18.17 -10.80 12.18
N ARG A 134 -17.34 -11.42 13.03
CA ARG A 134 -17.18 -12.88 13.13
C ARG A 134 -17.83 -13.46 14.38
N GLY A 135 -18.66 -12.68 15.08
CA GLY A 135 -19.45 -13.14 16.22
C GLY A 135 -18.76 -13.01 17.58
N LEU A 136 -17.58 -12.38 17.66
CA LEU A 136 -16.97 -12.05 18.96
C LEU A 136 -17.50 -10.69 19.42
N SER A 137 -18.49 -10.71 20.32
CA SER A 137 -19.11 -9.51 20.89
C SER A 137 -18.26 -8.85 21.98
N CYS A 138 -18.73 -7.74 22.53
CA CYS A 138 -18.08 -6.97 23.60
C CYS A 138 -17.66 -7.86 24.78
N SER A 139 -18.56 -8.74 25.21
CA SER A 139 -18.33 -9.72 26.29
C SER A 139 -17.22 -10.73 25.98
N GLY A 140 -17.03 -11.05 24.69
CA GLY A 140 -15.95 -11.90 24.21
C GLY A 140 -14.57 -11.35 24.58
N CYS A 141 -14.41 -10.03 24.59
CA CYS A 141 -13.18 -9.35 25.01
C CYS A 141 -13.21 -8.89 26.47
N HIS A 142 -14.31 -8.25 26.91
CA HIS A 142 -14.43 -7.60 28.22
C HIS A 142 -14.94 -8.48 29.35
N GLY A 143 -15.57 -9.63 29.06
CA GLY A 143 -16.29 -10.43 30.05
C GLY A 143 -17.72 -9.90 30.26
N GLY A 144 -18.43 -10.48 31.23
CA GLY A 144 -19.84 -10.15 31.50
C GLY A 144 -20.81 -10.69 30.44
N SER A 145 -22.06 -10.27 30.50
CA SER A 145 -23.11 -10.61 29.53
C SER A 145 -23.67 -9.35 28.88
N PRO A 146 -23.85 -9.33 27.54
CA PRO A 146 -24.40 -8.18 26.82
C PRO A 146 -25.89 -7.93 27.11
N LYS A 147 -26.55 -8.82 27.87
CA LYS A 147 -27.93 -8.66 28.33
C LYS A 147 -28.02 -8.04 29.72
N ASP A 148 -26.90 -7.93 30.43
CA ASP A 148 -26.90 -7.40 31.79
C ASP A 148 -27.12 -5.89 31.71
N GLU A 149 -27.94 -5.35 32.60
CA GLU A 149 -28.26 -3.92 32.66
C GLU A 149 -27.14 -3.09 33.32
N SER A 150 -26.14 -3.75 33.92
CA SER A 150 -25.01 -3.09 34.58
C SER A 150 -23.70 -3.85 34.41
N MET A 151 -22.58 -3.14 34.60
CA MET A 151 -21.24 -3.73 34.55
C MET A 151 -21.03 -4.67 35.74
N THR A 152 -20.84 -5.95 35.43
CA THR A 152 -20.64 -6.98 36.46
C THR A 152 -19.20 -7.05 36.95
N GLU A 153 -19.00 -7.56 38.17
CA GLU A 153 -17.66 -7.78 38.72
C GLU A 153 -16.82 -8.73 37.85
N ALA A 154 -17.46 -9.61 37.06
CA ALA A 154 -16.81 -10.49 36.10
C ALA A 154 -16.04 -9.72 34.99
N ILE A 155 -16.50 -8.53 34.62
CA ILE A 155 -15.79 -7.66 33.68
C ILE A 155 -14.50 -7.14 34.33
N ALA A 156 -14.60 -6.62 35.56
CA ALA A 156 -13.44 -6.09 36.29
C ALA A 156 -12.39 -7.18 36.57
N LYS A 157 -12.82 -8.39 36.93
CA LYS A 157 -11.95 -9.55 37.21
C LYS A 157 -11.15 -10.04 36.00
N ARG A 158 -11.56 -9.68 34.77
CA ARG A 158 -10.86 -10.09 33.54
C ARG A 158 -9.56 -9.32 33.30
N TRP A 159 -9.36 -8.20 33.99
CA TRP A 159 -8.26 -7.27 33.75
C TRP A 159 -7.40 -7.07 34.99
N PRO A 160 -6.10 -6.77 34.83
CA PRO A 160 -5.28 -6.32 35.95
C PRO A 160 -5.84 -5.04 36.57
N LYS A 161 -5.45 -4.79 37.84
CA LYS A 161 -5.88 -3.59 38.56
C LYS A 161 -5.47 -2.31 37.81
N GLU A 162 -6.24 -1.25 38.01
CA GLU A 162 -6.05 0.03 37.29
C GLU A 162 -4.64 0.61 37.41
N ASP A 163 -4.05 0.55 38.58
CA ASP A 163 -2.71 1.05 38.85
C ASP A 163 -1.62 0.17 38.21
N GLU A 164 -1.87 -1.13 38.07
CA GLU A 164 -0.96 -2.08 37.44
C GLU A 164 -1.05 -2.03 35.91
N ARG A 165 -2.26 -2.01 35.35
CA ARG A 165 -2.50 -2.15 33.90
C ARG A 165 -1.87 -1.03 33.05
N HIS A 166 -1.67 0.15 33.63
CA HIS A 166 -1.05 1.30 32.96
C HIS A 166 0.47 1.34 33.11
N ARG A 167 1.02 0.71 34.17
CA ARG A 167 2.45 0.63 34.44
C ARG A 167 3.10 -0.57 33.75
N ASP A 168 2.48 -1.75 33.88
CA ASP A 168 2.90 -2.97 33.19
C ASP A 168 1.87 -3.29 32.10
N ARG A 169 2.34 -3.37 30.86
CA ARG A 169 1.51 -3.68 29.70
C ARG A 169 1.78 -5.06 29.11
N SER A 170 2.64 -5.85 29.73
CA SER A 170 3.00 -7.21 29.30
C SER A 170 1.82 -8.19 29.31
N TRP A 171 0.75 -7.87 30.03
CA TRP A 171 -0.50 -8.66 30.04
C TRP A 171 -1.29 -8.60 28.72
N ILE A 172 -1.04 -7.60 27.85
CA ILE A 172 -1.80 -7.44 26.60
C ILE A 172 -1.50 -8.55 25.59
N PRO A 173 -0.23 -8.91 25.33
CA PRO A 173 0.10 -10.13 24.59
C PRO A 173 -0.60 -11.38 25.16
N ASP A 174 -0.58 -11.57 26.48
CA ASP A 174 -1.23 -12.73 27.11
C ASP A 174 -2.75 -12.74 26.84
N PHE A 175 -3.40 -11.57 26.89
CA PHE A 175 -4.82 -11.46 26.58
C PHE A 175 -5.13 -11.86 25.12
N CYS A 176 -4.42 -11.27 24.15
CA CYS A 176 -4.68 -11.51 22.73
C CYS A 176 -4.41 -12.98 22.34
N THR A 177 -3.45 -13.62 23.00
CA THR A 177 -2.95 -14.94 22.61
C THR A 177 -3.75 -16.10 23.16
N ARG A 178 -4.65 -15.84 24.12
CA ARG A 178 -5.72 -16.78 24.50
C ARG A 178 -6.49 -17.33 23.30
N CYS A 179 -6.65 -16.52 22.26
CA CYS A 179 -7.27 -16.91 21.01
C CYS A 179 -6.23 -17.04 19.88
N HIS A 180 -5.41 -16.02 19.65
CA HIS A 180 -4.51 -15.96 18.49
C HIS A 180 -3.27 -16.86 18.59
N SER A 181 -3.10 -17.61 19.67
CA SER A 181 -2.09 -18.67 19.79
C SER A 181 -2.69 -20.08 19.89
N ASP A 182 -4.01 -20.22 19.75
CA ASP A 182 -4.71 -21.51 19.71
C ASP A 182 -5.18 -21.83 18.27
N PRO A 183 -4.53 -22.76 17.55
CA PRO A 183 -4.95 -23.18 16.22
C PRO A 183 -6.31 -23.89 16.21
N ALA A 184 -6.73 -24.56 17.29
CA ALA A 184 -8.03 -25.20 17.36
C ALA A 184 -9.14 -24.15 17.43
N PHE A 185 -8.97 -23.13 18.27
CA PHE A 185 -9.89 -22.00 18.35
C PHE A 185 -9.94 -21.21 17.03
N MET A 186 -8.78 -20.81 16.50
CA MET A 186 -8.74 -19.95 15.31
C MET A 186 -9.26 -20.65 14.04
N ARG A 187 -9.19 -21.98 13.94
CA ARG A 187 -9.79 -22.73 12.82
C ARG A 187 -11.30 -22.50 12.69
N GLY A 188 -12.01 -22.27 13.79
CA GLY A 188 -13.44 -21.95 13.77
C GLY A 188 -13.76 -20.59 13.13
N PHE A 189 -12.79 -19.68 13.03
CA PHE A 189 -12.99 -18.33 12.50
C PHE A 189 -12.25 -18.06 11.19
N ASN A 190 -11.00 -18.50 11.10
CA ASN A 190 -10.16 -18.41 9.92
C ASN A 190 -9.05 -19.47 9.96
N PRO A 191 -9.21 -20.61 9.27
CA PRO A 191 -8.23 -21.69 9.28
C PRO A 191 -6.89 -21.33 8.60
N THR A 192 -6.83 -20.22 7.85
CA THR A 192 -5.61 -19.75 7.20
C THR A 192 -4.80 -18.77 8.07
N LEU A 193 -5.34 -18.34 9.21
CA LEU A 193 -4.65 -17.41 10.08
C LEU A 193 -3.57 -18.13 10.88
N ALA A 194 -2.33 -17.69 10.73
CA ALA A 194 -1.21 -18.23 11.49
C ALA A 194 -1.28 -17.82 12.97
N THR A 195 -1.13 -18.80 13.86
CA THR A 195 -1.22 -18.63 15.33
C THR A 195 0.13 -18.57 16.04
N ASP A 196 1.23 -18.55 15.29
CA ASP A 196 2.60 -18.47 15.79
C ASP A 196 3.07 -17.03 16.09
N GLN A 197 2.17 -16.03 16.02
CA GLN A 197 2.54 -14.61 16.13
C GLN A 197 3.14 -14.26 17.48
N LEU A 198 2.69 -14.89 18.57
CA LEU A 198 3.29 -14.67 19.90
C LEU A 198 4.73 -15.14 19.96
N SER A 199 5.03 -16.30 19.37
CA SER A 199 6.40 -16.84 19.35
C SER A 199 7.33 -15.87 18.64
N LYS A 200 6.91 -15.39 17.46
CA LYS A 200 7.60 -14.37 16.67
C LYS A 200 7.78 -13.07 17.45
N TYR A 201 6.73 -12.61 18.14
CA TYR A 201 6.75 -11.37 18.91
C TYR A 201 7.74 -11.44 20.06
N LYS A 202 7.79 -12.56 20.80
CA LYS A 202 8.73 -12.79 21.91
C LYS A 202 10.19 -12.69 21.49
N GLU A 203 10.50 -12.95 20.23
CA GLU A 203 11.85 -12.85 19.66
C GLU A 203 12.17 -11.46 19.09
N SER A 204 11.16 -10.62 18.87
CA SER A 204 11.35 -9.25 18.39
C SER A 204 11.93 -8.34 19.48
N LYS A 205 12.60 -7.25 19.07
CA LYS A 205 13.06 -6.22 20.03
C LYS A 205 11.90 -5.61 20.81
N HIS A 206 10.74 -5.42 20.18
CA HIS A 206 9.53 -4.96 20.87
C HIS A 206 9.09 -5.91 21.98
N GLY A 207 9.05 -7.22 21.71
CA GLY A 207 8.68 -8.23 22.70
C GLY A 207 9.74 -8.43 23.79
N ILE A 208 11.03 -8.33 23.46
CA ILE A 208 12.11 -8.36 24.46
C ILE A 208 11.97 -7.17 25.42
N LEU A 209 11.82 -5.95 24.90
CA LEU A 209 11.65 -4.74 25.70
C LEU A 209 10.40 -4.84 26.58
N LEU A 210 9.25 -5.24 26.02
CA LEU A 210 8.00 -5.32 26.77
C LEU A 210 7.99 -6.44 27.82
N LEU A 211 8.35 -7.66 27.41
CA LEU A 211 8.13 -8.86 28.23
C LEU A 211 9.28 -9.15 29.19
N ARG A 212 10.54 -8.85 28.78
CA ARG A 212 11.73 -9.15 29.58
C ARG A 212 12.22 -7.93 30.34
N GLU A 213 12.31 -6.78 29.67
CA GLU A 213 12.81 -5.53 30.28
C GLU A 213 11.70 -4.70 30.93
N LYS A 214 10.42 -5.10 30.75
CA LYS A 214 9.24 -4.45 31.32
C LYS A 214 9.10 -2.98 30.91
N ASP A 215 9.60 -2.61 29.73
CA ASP A 215 9.41 -1.29 29.15
C ASP A 215 8.05 -1.21 28.42
N SER A 216 7.05 -0.69 29.13
CA SER A 216 5.69 -0.48 28.63
C SER A 216 5.55 0.55 27.51
N ARG A 217 6.63 1.26 27.13
CA ARG A 217 6.65 2.11 25.92
C ARG A 217 6.81 1.29 24.65
N ALA A 218 7.36 0.08 24.75
CA ALA A 218 7.57 -0.79 23.59
C ALA A 218 6.24 -1.17 22.93
N ALA A 219 6.26 -1.28 21.59
CA ALA A 219 5.06 -1.59 20.84
C ALA A 219 4.54 -3.01 21.14
N GLN A 220 3.23 -3.12 21.20
CA GLN A 220 2.50 -4.36 21.53
C GLN A 220 1.39 -4.60 20.50
N CYS A 221 0.62 -5.68 20.67
CA CYS A 221 -0.42 -6.09 19.71
C CYS A 221 -1.35 -4.91 19.32
N VAL A 222 -1.84 -4.18 20.32
CA VAL A 222 -2.77 -3.07 20.13
C VAL A 222 -2.12 -1.79 19.60
N SER A 223 -0.80 -1.65 19.66
CA SER A 223 -0.08 -0.50 19.09
C SER A 223 -0.19 -0.48 17.56
N CYS A 224 -0.24 -1.66 16.94
CA CYS A 224 -0.38 -1.79 15.49
C CYS A 224 -1.82 -2.08 15.07
N HIS A 225 -2.56 -2.92 15.82
CA HIS A 225 -3.90 -3.35 15.44
C HIS A 225 -5.03 -2.45 15.96
N GLY A 226 -4.78 -1.66 17.01
CA GLY A 226 -5.83 -0.98 17.77
C GLY A 226 -6.54 -1.89 18.77
N VAL A 227 -7.60 -1.36 19.38
CA VAL A 227 -8.42 -2.06 20.40
C VAL A 227 -9.88 -2.22 19.99
N HIS A 228 -10.39 -1.29 19.19
CA HIS A 228 -11.68 -1.33 18.51
C HIS A 228 -11.49 -0.95 17.04
N GLY A 229 -12.37 -1.44 16.17
CA GLY A 229 -12.25 -1.21 14.72
C GLY A 229 -11.08 -1.97 14.10
N ILE A 230 -10.66 -3.06 14.73
CA ILE A 230 -9.57 -3.92 14.28
C ILE A 230 -9.99 -4.56 12.96
N ARG A 231 -9.24 -4.30 11.90
CA ARG A 231 -9.56 -4.77 10.55
C ARG A 231 -8.49 -5.70 10.02
N ALA A 232 -8.90 -6.65 9.17
CA ALA A 232 -7.97 -7.50 8.43
C ALA A 232 -6.95 -6.67 7.65
N ALA A 233 -5.70 -7.13 7.58
CA ALA A 233 -4.59 -6.38 6.95
C ALA A 233 -4.85 -5.99 5.48
N LYS A 234 -5.68 -6.74 4.76
CA LYS A 234 -6.08 -6.41 3.38
C LYS A 234 -7.01 -5.18 3.28
N SER A 235 -7.65 -4.78 4.37
CA SER A 235 -8.53 -3.60 4.38
C SER A 235 -7.72 -2.31 4.32
N ARG A 236 -8.05 -1.40 3.40
CA ARG A 236 -7.44 -0.06 3.31
C ARG A 236 -7.65 0.80 4.56
N LYS A 237 -8.61 0.46 5.42
CA LYS A 237 -8.85 1.13 6.71
C LYS A 237 -8.07 0.50 7.87
N SER A 238 -7.40 -0.63 7.67
CA SER A 238 -6.61 -1.28 8.70
C SER A 238 -5.30 -0.54 8.94
N ALA A 239 -4.95 -0.29 10.19
CA ALA A 239 -3.64 0.25 10.56
C ALA A 239 -2.48 -0.66 10.09
N VAL A 240 -2.70 -1.98 10.05
CA VAL A 240 -1.69 -2.93 9.55
C VAL A 240 -1.78 -3.19 8.04
N ASN A 241 -2.47 -2.34 7.28
CA ASN A 241 -2.45 -2.41 5.82
C ASN A 241 -1.08 -1.98 5.27
N PRO A 242 -0.53 -2.65 4.24
CA PRO A 242 0.79 -2.31 3.68
C PRO A 242 0.99 -0.81 3.38
N GLN A 243 -0.03 -0.14 2.85
CA GLN A 243 0.04 1.29 2.52
C GLN A 243 -0.05 2.21 3.74
N ARG A 244 -0.55 1.71 4.87
CA ARG A 244 -0.69 2.46 6.14
C ARG A 244 0.41 2.16 7.14
N LEU A 245 1.15 1.06 6.96
CA LEU A 245 2.26 0.69 7.82
C LEU A 245 3.28 1.81 8.04
N PRO A 246 3.68 2.63 7.04
CA PRO A 246 4.58 3.76 7.32
C PRO A 246 4.04 4.73 8.37
N ASP A 247 2.73 4.98 8.38
CA ASP A 247 2.10 5.85 9.38
C ASP A 247 1.99 5.13 10.73
N THR A 248 1.65 3.84 10.74
CA THR A 248 1.57 3.03 11.97
C THR A 248 2.93 2.88 12.66
N CYS A 249 3.99 2.57 11.90
CA CYS A 249 5.35 2.55 12.41
C CYS A 249 5.80 3.95 12.84
N GLY A 250 5.40 4.98 12.08
CA GLY A 250 5.76 6.38 12.31
C GLY A 250 5.21 6.99 13.59
N VAL A 251 4.16 6.42 14.19
CA VAL A 251 3.67 6.82 15.53
C VAL A 251 4.82 6.85 16.55
N CYS A 252 5.73 5.88 16.45
CA CYS A 252 6.90 5.74 17.30
C CYS A 252 8.18 6.11 16.53
N HIS A 253 8.45 5.47 15.40
CA HIS A 253 9.72 5.59 14.67
C HIS A 253 9.91 6.91 13.89
N ALA A 254 8.93 7.81 13.90
CA ALA A 254 9.11 9.19 13.42
C ALA A 254 8.95 10.23 14.56
N ASN A 255 8.92 9.77 15.82
CA ASN A 255 8.68 10.59 17.00
C ASN A 255 9.95 10.63 17.87
N PRO A 256 10.72 11.73 17.85
CA PRO A 256 11.95 11.88 18.64
C PRO A 256 11.72 11.70 20.14
N GLN A 257 10.59 12.18 20.66
CA GLN A 257 10.27 12.09 22.09
C GLN A 257 9.98 10.65 22.50
N HIS A 258 9.27 9.89 21.66
CA HIS A 258 8.99 8.48 21.93
C HIS A 258 10.27 7.62 21.82
N MET A 259 11.12 7.91 20.82
CA MET A 259 12.35 7.15 20.61
C MET A 259 13.50 7.56 21.53
N ALA A 260 13.33 8.61 22.33
CA ALA A 260 14.35 9.08 23.27
C ALA A 260 14.79 7.97 24.24
N GLY A 261 16.11 7.79 24.34
CA GLY A 261 16.73 6.78 25.19
C GLY A 261 16.93 5.41 24.54
N TYR A 262 16.26 5.11 23.41
CA TYR A 262 16.54 3.89 22.66
C TYR A 262 17.80 4.04 21.80
N LYS A 263 18.54 2.93 21.68
CA LYS A 263 19.80 2.86 20.93
C LYS A 263 19.76 1.76 19.89
N THR A 264 20.54 1.93 18.84
CA THR A 264 20.87 0.87 17.87
C THR A 264 21.77 -0.18 18.53
N ASP A 265 21.98 -1.32 17.87
CA ASP A 265 22.93 -2.34 18.35
C ASP A 265 24.39 -1.82 18.36
N SER A 266 24.71 -0.75 17.60
CA SER A 266 26.00 -0.03 17.66
C SER A 266 26.11 0.95 18.84
N GLY A 267 25.04 1.13 19.62
CA GLY A 267 24.99 2.05 20.76
C GLY A 267 24.67 3.50 20.39
N GLU A 268 24.43 3.80 19.12
CA GLU A 268 24.02 5.11 18.64
C GLU A 268 22.54 5.39 18.96
N PRO A 269 22.12 6.65 19.12
CA PRO A 269 20.71 6.97 19.26
C PRO A 269 19.88 6.42 18.10
N MET A 270 18.70 5.86 18.40
CA MET A 270 17.82 5.36 17.36
C MET A 270 17.41 6.51 16.42
N PRO A 271 17.62 6.40 15.10
CA PRO A 271 17.19 7.44 14.18
C PRO A 271 15.66 7.51 14.13
N VAL A 272 15.13 8.65 13.66
CA VAL A 272 13.69 8.89 13.47
C VAL A 272 13.35 9.37 12.06
N SER A 273 14.33 9.33 11.14
CA SER A 273 14.19 9.74 9.74
C SER A 273 13.66 8.62 8.84
N GLN A 274 13.65 7.37 9.29
CA GLN A 274 13.44 6.18 8.44
C GLN A 274 12.09 6.19 7.73
N VAL A 275 11.04 6.73 8.37
CA VAL A 275 9.72 6.84 7.74
C VAL A 275 9.73 7.85 6.59
N ALA A 276 10.38 9.00 6.78
CA ALA A 276 10.50 10.02 5.74
C ALA A 276 11.37 9.51 4.58
N GLU A 277 12.50 8.87 4.90
CA GLU A 277 13.40 8.24 3.94
C GLU A 277 12.69 7.15 3.13
N TYR A 278 11.96 6.26 3.80
CA TYR A 278 11.18 5.21 3.14
C TYR A 278 10.13 5.81 2.19
N LYS A 279 9.38 6.83 2.63
CA LYS A 279 8.38 7.51 1.78
C LYS A 279 9.02 8.12 0.53
N ALA A 280 10.25 8.63 0.63
CA ALA A 280 10.99 9.19 -0.50
C ALA A 280 11.64 8.12 -1.43
N SER A 281 11.82 6.90 -0.93
CA SER A 281 12.44 5.79 -1.67
C SER A 281 11.61 5.30 -2.85
N VAL A 282 12.23 4.54 -3.74
CA VAL A 282 11.52 3.91 -4.87
C VAL A 282 10.43 2.94 -4.43
N HIS A 283 10.64 2.21 -3.34
CA HIS A 283 9.64 1.30 -2.80
C HIS A 283 8.48 2.07 -2.17
N GLY A 284 8.77 3.15 -1.42
CA GLY A 284 7.75 4.04 -0.87
C GLY A 284 6.90 4.68 -1.94
N LYS A 285 7.52 5.24 -2.99
CA LYS A 285 6.81 5.81 -4.14
C LYS A 285 5.95 4.78 -4.87
N ALA A 286 6.48 3.58 -5.11
CA ALA A 286 5.72 2.51 -5.74
C ALA A 286 4.50 2.10 -4.90
N LEU A 287 4.66 1.91 -3.58
CA LEU A 287 3.57 1.46 -2.71
C LEU A 287 2.53 2.56 -2.43
N LEU A 288 3.00 3.78 -2.14
CA LEU A 288 2.16 4.86 -1.62
C LEU A 288 1.59 5.76 -2.71
N GLU A 289 2.37 6.06 -3.75
CA GLU A 289 1.91 6.92 -4.85
C GLU A 289 1.27 6.12 -5.98
N LYS A 290 1.88 4.99 -6.38
CA LYS A 290 1.36 4.16 -7.48
C LYS A 290 0.38 3.08 -7.04
N GLY A 291 0.28 2.82 -5.73
CA GLY A 291 -0.56 1.75 -5.19
C GLY A 291 -0.09 0.34 -5.53
N ASP A 292 1.18 0.17 -5.87
CA ASP A 292 1.77 -1.13 -6.21
C ASP A 292 1.97 -1.97 -4.94
N LEU A 293 1.06 -2.91 -4.70
CA LEU A 293 1.12 -3.83 -3.57
C LEU A 293 2.25 -4.88 -3.70
N GLY A 294 2.90 -4.97 -4.86
CA GLY A 294 4.13 -5.75 -5.04
C GLY A 294 5.36 -5.06 -4.43
N ALA A 295 5.31 -3.75 -4.22
CA ALA A 295 6.37 -3.02 -3.54
C ALA A 295 6.38 -3.32 -2.03
N PRO A 296 7.56 -3.51 -1.41
CA PRO A 296 7.66 -3.87 -0.01
C PRO A 296 7.30 -2.69 0.91
N SER A 297 6.45 -2.94 1.91
CA SER A 297 6.23 -2.03 3.04
C SER A 297 7.32 -2.18 4.12
N CYS A 298 7.23 -1.41 5.21
CA CYS A 298 8.12 -1.54 6.37
C CYS A 298 8.20 -3.00 6.86
N ALA A 299 7.06 -3.68 6.97
CA ALA A 299 7.00 -5.08 7.39
C ALA A 299 7.46 -6.07 6.31
N GLY A 300 7.51 -5.65 5.04
CA GLY A 300 8.07 -6.46 3.95
C GLY A 300 9.57 -6.72 4.13
N CYS A 301 10.29 -5.76 4.73
CA CYS A 301 11.72 -5.88 5.04
C CYS A 301 12.00 -6.29 6.49
N HIS A 302 11.23 -5.75 7.46
CA HIS A 302 11.48 -5.98 8.89
C HIS A 302 10.69 -7.17 9.48
N GLY A 303 9.62 -7.62 8.82
CA GLY A 303 8.65 -8.57 9.38
C GLY A 303 7.53 -7.88 10.16
N SER A 304 6.33 -8.49 10.19
CA SER A 304 5.14 -7.91 10.85
C SER A 304 5.07 -8.18 12.35
N HIS A 305 5.27 -9.44 12.77
CA HIS A 305 5.19 -9.86 14.18
C HIS A 305 6.54 -10.29 14.75
N ALA A 306 7.60 -10.29 13.94
CA ALA A 306 8.98 -10.32 14.39
C ALA A 306 9.74 -9.15 13.76
N PRO A 307 9.35 -7.88 14.02
CA PRO A 307 10.09 -6.73 13.50
C PRO A 307 11.49 -6.76 14.09
N MET A 308 12.45 -7.20 13.30
CA MET A 308 13.86 -7.24 13.72
C MET A 308 14.61 -6.10 13.02
N PRO A 309 15.45 -5.34 13.75
CA PRO A 309 16.54 -4.63 13.10
C PRO A 309 17.37 -5.72 12.41
N PRO A 310 17.45 -5.73 11.08
CA PRO A 310 18.19 -6.78 10.43
C PRO A 310 19.65 -6.64 10.84
N ALA A 311 20.24 -7.70 11.39
CA ALA A 311 21.69 -7.82 11.41
C ALA A 311 22.22 -7.61 9.97
N VAL A 312 23.46 -7.17 9.82
CA VAL A 312 24.04 -6.82 8.51
C VAL A 312 23.81 -7.89 7.43
N ALA A 313 23.97 -9.18 7.76
CA ALA A 313 23.70 -10.30 6.85
C ALA A 313 22.20 -10.55 6.57
N SER A 314 21.31 -10.16 7.48
CA SER A 314 19.86 -10.26 7.35
C SER A 314 19.28 -9.20 6.39
N VAL A 315 19.94 -8.04 6.24
CA VAL A 315 19.50 -6.98 5.32
C VAL A 315 19.48 -7.48 3.87
N ALA A 316 20.55 -8.15 3.45
CA ALA A 316 20.66 -8.68 2.09
C ALA A 316 19.58 -9.72 1.79
N GLN A 317 19.28 -10.57 2.78
CA GLN A 317 18.27 -11.61 2.65
C GLN A 317 16.86 -11.03 2.43
N ALA A 318 16.55 -9.89 3.05
CA ALA A 318 15.30 -9.17 2.80
C ALA A 318 15.20 -8.70 1.33
N CYS A 319 16.29 -8.15 0.77
CA CYS A 319 16.34 -7.73 -0.64
C CYS A 319 16.17 -8.92 -1.60
N ARG A 320 16.85 -10.03 -1.32
CA ARG A 320 16.88 -11.24 -2.16
C ARG A 320 15.54 -11.94 -2.32
N ARG A 321 14.60 -11.73 -1.39
CA ARG A 321 13.25 -12.30 -1.49
C ARG A 321 12.53 -11.87 -2.76
N CYS A 322 12.78 -10.64 -3.23
CA CYS A 322 12.22 -10.11 -4.47
C CYS A 322 13.31 -9.98 -5.57
N HIS A 323 14.53 -9.59 -5.20
CA HIS A 323 15.66 -9.45 -6.13
C HIS A 323 16.55 -10.69 -6.15
N ALA A 324 15.93 -11.87 -6.32
CA ALA A 324 16.62 -13.17 -6.23
C ALA A 324 17.77 -13.30 -7.23
N LEU A 325 17.56 -12.89 -8.49
CA LEU A 325 18.59 -12.92 -9.53
C LEU A 325 19.82 -12.07 -9.16
N ASN A 326 19.59 -10.85 -8.68
CA ASN A 326 20.67 -9.95 -8.27
C ASN A 326 21.45 -10.53 -7.09
N GLY A 327 20.74 -11.16 -6.14
CA GLY A 327 21.34 -11.91 -5.04
C GLY A 327 22.24 -13.05 -5.51
N GLN A 328 21.75 -13.89 -6.42
CA GLN A 328 22.51 -15.00 -6.98
C GLN A 328 23.76 -14.54 -7.72
N LEU A 329 23.65 -13.46 -8.50
CA LEU A 329 24.79 -12.86 -9.20
C LEU A 329 25.83 -12.31 -8.23
N PHE A 330 25.37 -11.61 -7.17
CA PHE A 330 26.26 -11.09 -6.14
C PHE A 330 26.97 -12.21 -5.39
N ASP A 331 26.25 -13.29 -5.02
CA ASP A 331 26.82 -14.45 -4.31
C ASP A 331 27.93 -15.14 -5.12
N ALA A 332 27.80 -15.19 -6.44
CA ALA A 332 28.81 -15.75 -7.33
C ALA A 332 30.00 -14.79 -7.59
N SER A 333 29.94 -13.54 -7.12
CA SER A 333 30.93 -12.52 -7.43
C SER A 333 32.13 -12.52 -6.47
N ARG A 334 33.24 -11.91 -6.91
CA ARG A 334 34.42 -11.67 -6.04
C ARG A 334 34.12 -10.68 -4.90
N HIS A 335 33.10 -9.82 -5.07
CA HIS A 335 32.66 -8.91 -4.02
C HIS A 335 32.08 -9.66 -2.82
N LYS A 336 31.43 -10.81 -3.02
CA LYS A 336 30.90 -11.62 -1.91
C LYS A 336 31.97 -11.95 -0.87
N ILE A 337 33.13 -12.42 -1.34
CA ILE A 337 34.27 -12.79 -0.49
C ILE A 337 34.76 -11.59 0.33
N ALA A 338 34.91 -10.42 -0.31
CA ALA A 338 35.37 -9.21 0.36
C ALA A 338 34.34 -8.70 1.39
N PHE A 339 33.05 -8.75 1.06
CA PHE A 339 31.98 -8.27 1.92
C PHE A 339 31.78 -9.16 3.15
N GLU A 340 31.89 -10.48 3.00
CA GLU A 340 31.84 -11.40 4.13
C GLU A 340 33.03 -11.21 5.06
N LYS A 341 34.24 -11.08 4.51
CA LYS A 341 35.47 -10.82 5.29
C LYS A 341 35.35 -9.54 6.12
N ASN A 342 34.77 -8.48 5.56
CA ASN A 342 34.65 -7.18 6.22
C ASN A 342 33.30 -6.96 6.95
N LYS A 343 32.38 -7.93 6.91
CA LYS A 343 31.03 -7.83 7.50
C LYS A 343 30.28 -6.57 7.05
N TRP A 344 30.30 -6.28 5.74
CA TRP A 344 29.60 -5.13 5.16
C TRP A 344 28.15 -5.46 4.79
N PRO A 345 27.23 -4.46 4.76
CA PRO A 345 25.79 -4.64 4.52
C PRO A 345 25.37 -4.99 3.08
N GLU A 346 26.21 -5.71 2.33
CA GLU A 346 25.99 -6.18 0.95
C GLU A 346 25.23 -5.15 0.09
N CYS A 347 23.99 -5.45 -0.32
CA CYS A 347 23.15 -4.59 -1.16
C CYS A 347 23.03 -3.16 -0.60
N GLY A 348 22.90 -3.04 0.72
CA GLY A 348 22.69 -1.75 1.39
C GLY A 348 23.93 -0.87 1.45
N GLN A 349 25.12 -1.43 1.22
CA GLN A 349 26.36 -0.65 1.09
C GLN A 349 26.35 0.19 -0.19
N CYS A 350 25.68 -0.31 -1.23
CA CYS A 350 25.64 0.30 -2.56
C CYS A 350 24.34 1.07 -2.81
N HIS A 351 23.20 0.49 -2.42
CA HIS A 351 21.87 1.01 -2.73
C HIS A 351 21.20 1.76 -1.57
N GLY A 352 21.83 1.78 -0.39
CA GLY A 352 21.25 2.34 0.83
C GLY A 352 20.22 1.41 1.48
N LYS A 353 19.50 1.94 2.48
CA LYS A 353 18.60 1.17 3.34
C LYS A 353 17.16 1.66 3.28
N HIS A 354 16.83 2.77 3.96
CA HIS A 354 15.47 3.33 3.95
C HIS A 354 15.28 4.31 2.80
N ALA A 355 16.29 5.12 2.45
CA ALA A 355 16.26 6.06 1.33
C ALA A 355 16.73 5.44 -0.01
N ILE A 356 16.26 4.24 -0.37
CA ILE A 356 16.70 3.56 -1.60
C ILE A 356 16.23 4.36 -2.83
N ALA A 357 17.18 4.88 -3.60
CA ALA A 357 16.91 5.60 -4.84
C ALA A 357 16.76 4.65 -6.04
N ARG A 358 16.20 5.15 -7.14
CA ARG A 358 16.16 4.39 -8.40
C ARG A 358 17.59 4.25 -8.90
N PRO A 359 18.11 3.03 -9.07
CA PRO A 359 19.44 2.86 -9.63
C PRO A 359 19.47 3.45 -11.03
N THR A 360 20.49 4.26 -11.29
CA THR A 360 20.80 4.80 -12.61
C THR A 360 22.20 4.37 -13.00
N ASP A 361 22.49 4.42 -14.29
CA ASP A 361 23.82 4.06 -14.79
C ASP A 361 24.90 5.00 -14.20
N ALA A 362 24.52 6.16 -13.66
CA ALA A 362 25.43 7.14 -13.05
C ALA A 362 26.08 6.67 -11.75
N LEU A 363 25.56 5.60 -11.14
CA LEU A 363 26.22 4.96 -10.00
C LEU A 363 27.53 4.29 -10.40
N ILE A 364 27.68 3.93 -11.68
CA ILE A 364 28.81 3.17 -12.21
C ILE A 364 29.81 4.13 -12.85
N GLY A 365 31.09 3.96 -12.53
CA GLY A 365 32.17 4.71 -13.15
C GLY A 365 33.50 4.58 -12.42
N ASP A 366 34.50 5.23 -12.98
CA ASP A 366 35.91 5.25 -12.55
C ASP A 366 36.33 6.64 -12.03
N ARG A 367 35.37 7.57 -11.89
CA ARG A 367 35.62 8.95 -11.48
C ARG A 367 35.15 9.20 -10.03
N PRO A 368 35.77 10.15 -9.32
CA PRO A 368 35.30 10.60 -8.01
C PRO A 368 33.82 10.96 -8.00
N GLY A 369 33.11 10.52 -6.96
CA GLY A 369 31.66 10.68 -6.82
C GLY A 369 30.84 9.56 -7.45
N THR A 370 31.48 8.55 -8.05
CA THR A 370 30.82 7.32 -8.49
C THR A 370 30.99 6.23 -7.44
N LEU A 371 29.97 5.40 -7.27
CA LEU A 371 29.90 4.41 -6.19
C LEU A 371 31.07 3.42 -6.23
N CYS A 372 31.43 2.96 -7.44
CA CYS A 372 32.51 2.00 -7.64
C CYS A 372 33.86 2.63 -7.30
N HIS A 373 34.18 3.79 -7.89
CA HIS A 373 35.45 4.46 -7.65
C HIS A 373 35.63 4.82 -6.18
N ASP A 374 34.64 5.45 -5.54
CA ASP A 374 34.78 5.96 -4.17
C ASP A 374 35.05 4.84 -3.16
N CYS A 375 34.52 3.63 -3.41
CA CYS A 375 34.76 2.44 -2.60
C CYS A 375 36.14 1.80 -2.92
N HIS A 376 36.46 1.61 -4.20
CA HIS A 376 37.72 0.99 -4.61
C HIS A 376 38.94 1.88 -4.32
N ALA A 377 38.78 3.21 -4.39
CA ALA A 377 39.77 4.17 -3.94
C ALA A 377 40.06 4.07 -2.44
N GLN A 378 39.27 3.36 -1.64
CA GLN A 378 39.55 3.12 -0.22
C GLN A 378 40.08 1.70 0.03
N HIS A 379 39.53 0.71 -0.69
CA HIS A 379 39.73 -0.70 -0.35
C HIS A 379 40.51 -1.52 -1.40
N ALA A 380 40.81 -0.94 -2.57
CA ALA A 380 41.44 -1.63 -3.70
C ALA A 380 42.33 -0.71 -4.55
N ARG A 381 43.01 0.26 -3.93
CA ARG A 381 43.84 1.29 -4.60
C ARG A 381 44.88 0.72 -5.57
N ASP A 382 45.43 -0.45 -5.24
CA ASP A 382 46.51 -1.08 -6.01
C ASP A 382 46.00 -1.93 -7.18
N ASN A 383 44.69 -1.98 -7.42
CA ASN A 383 44.09 -2.79 -8.47
C ASN A 383 43.50 -1.94 -9.60
N ALA A 384 44.38 -1.50 -10.51
CA ALA A 384 44.00 -0.74 -11.70
C ALA A 384 43.01 -1.46 -12.64
N LEU A 385 42.80 -2.79 -12.47
CA LEU A 385 41.83 -3.54 -13.25
C LEU A 385 40.38 -3.15 -12.87
N CYS A 386 40.13 -2.81 -11.61
CA CYS A 386 38.80 -2.47 -11.11
C CYS A 386 38.23 -1.22 -11.79
N ASP A 387 39.02 -0.15 -11.84
CA ASP A 387 38.61 1.11 -12.49
C ASP A 387 38.41 0.91 -13.99
N LYS A 388 39.31 0.15 -14.66
CA LYS A 388 39.15 -0.18 -16.08
C LYS A 388 37.87 -0.97 -16.35
N THR A 389 37.53 -1.94 -15.49
CA THR A 389 36.29 -2.70 -15.61
C THR A 389 35.07 -1.80 -15.40
N SER A 390 35.09 -0.93 -14.39
CA SER A 390 34.00 0.02 -14.13
C SER A 390 33.81 1.01 -15.29
N ALA A 391 34.90 1.55 -15.84
CA ALA A 391 34.87 2.41 -17.02
C ALA A 391 34.28 1.68 -18.23
N ARG A 392 34.66 0.40 -18.44
CA ARG A 392 34.13 -0.41 -19.54
C ARG A 392 32.63 -0.67 -19.39
N PHE A 393 32.16 -0.96 -18.19
CA PHE A 393 30.73 -1.07 -17.90
C PHE A 393 29.98 0.22 -18.20
N ARG A 394 30.50 1.35 -17.72
CA ARG A 394 29.88 2.64 -17.94
C ARG A 394 29.79 2.97 -19.43
N ALA A 395 30.89 2.81 -20.16
CA ALA A 395 30.93 3.10 -21.60
C ALA A 395 29.92 2.26 -22.39
N ALA A 396 29.78 0.96 -22.08
CA ALA A 396 28.82 0.10 -22.74
C ALA A 396 27.36 0.51 -22.43
N LEU A 397 27.05 0.84 -21.17
CA LEU A 397 25.71 1.32 -20.81
C LEU A 397 25.40 2.68 -21.45
N ASP A 398 26.39 3.56 -21.56
CA ASP A 398 26.25 4.86 -22.24
C ASP A 398 25.93 4.72 -23.71
N GLU A 399 26.68 3.87 -24.41
CA GLU A 399 26.47 3.59 -25.82
C GLU A 399 25.05 3.04 -26.06
N LEU A 400 24.64 2.03 -25.28
CA LEU A 400 23.33 1.41 -25.44
C LEU A 400 22.17 2.33 -25.03
N SER A 401 22.32 3.08 -23.93
CA SER A 401 21.27 3.98 -23.43
C SER A 401 21.10 5.20 -24.33
N SER A 402 22.20 5.77 -24.82
CA SER A 402 22.17 6.87 -25.79
C SER A 402 21.64 6.40 -27.13
N GLY A 403 22.07 5.22 -27.60
CA GLY A 403 21.57 4.60 -28.81
C GLY A 403 20.07 4.30 -28.75
N ARG A 404 19.55 3.83 -27.61
CA ARG A 404 18.10 3.75 -27.40
C ARG A 404 17.47 5.13 -27.56
N ALA A 405 17.94 6.13 -26.79
CA ALA A 405 17.35 7.47 -26.81
C ALA A 405 17.34 8.10 -28.21
N GLU A 406 18.33 7.76 -29.05
CA GLU A 406 18.41 8.12 -30.46
C GLU A 406 17.31 7.44 -31.30
N VAL A 407 17.12 6.11 -31.19
CA VAL A 407 16.22 5.37 -32.08
C VAL A 407 14.73 5.49 -31.72
N ALA A 408 14.40 5.65 -30.44
CA ALA A 408 13.00 5.58 -29.97
C ALA A 408 12.06 6.65 -30.58
N PRO A 409 12.45 7.92 -30.75
CA PRO A 409 11.56 8.93 -31.35
C PRO A 409 11.17 8.62 -32.80
N HIS A 410 12.00 7.86 -33.53
CA HIS A 410 11.76 7.57 -34.94
C HIS A 410 10.55 6.66 -35.18
N GLU A 411 10.12 5.87 -34.19
CA GLU A 411 8.88 5.08 -34.31
C GLU A 411 7.68 5.97 -34.60
N ILE A 412 7.50 7.03 -33.81
CA ILE A 412 6.40 7.98 -33.97
C ILE A 412 6.61 8.78 -35.26
N GLU A 413 7.82 9.28 -35.51
CA GLU A 413 8.13 10.10 -36.69
C GLU A 413 7.86 9.36 -38.02
N LEU A 414 8.24 8.09 -38.11
CA LEU A 414 8.04 7.27 -39.31
C LEU A 414 6.58 6.83 -39.44
N ALA A 415 5.90 6.54 -38.32
CA ALA A 415 4.47 6.20 -38.33
C ALA A 415 3.61 7.38 -38.81
N GLU A 416 3.91 8.60 -38.39
CA GLU A 416 3.24 9.82 -38.87
C GLU A 416 3.43 10.05 -40.37
N LYS A 417 4.53 9.56 -40.95
CA LYS A 417 4.78 9.57 -42.40
C LYS A 417 4.08 8.42 -43.15
N GLY A 418 3.32 7.58 -42.46
CA GLY A 418 2.60 6.44 -43.05
C GLY A 418 3.52 5.30 -43.52
N LEU A 419 4.67 5.14 -42.85
CA LEU A 419 5.64 4.07 -43.12
C LEU A 419 5.40 2.87 -42.20
N ASP A 420 5.86 1.69 -42.63
CA ASP A 420 5.84 0.50 -41.77
C ASP A 420 6.92 0.62 -40.69
N VAL A 421 6.50 0.64 -39.43
CA VAL A 421 7.36 0.77 -38.25
C VAL A 421 7.43 -0.51 -37.41
N GLU A 422 6.73 -1.58 -37.82
CA GLU A 422 6.72 -2.85 -37.09
C GLU A 422 8.14 -3.43 -36.88
N PRO A 423 9.06 -3.42 -37.88
CA PRO A 423 10.43 -3.90 -37.66
C PRO A 423 11.20 -3.05 -36.64
N LEU A 424 11.02 -1.73 -36.67
CA LEU A 424 11.66 -0.81 -35.72
C LEU A 424 11.13 -1.02 -34.30
N SER A 425 9.81 -1.09 -34.14
CA SER A 425 9.15 -1.35 -32.85
C SER A 425 9.63 -2.62 -32.18
N ARG A 426 9.77 -3.70 -32.97
CA ARG A 426 10.34 -4.96 -32.48
C ARG A 426 11.79 -4.79 -32.04
N ALA A 427 12.63 -4.13 -32.83
CA ALA A 427 14.04 -3.93 -32.51
C ALA A 427 14.23 -3.05 -31.25
N VAL A 428 13.40 -2.02 -31.06
CA VAL A 428 13.41 -1.18 -29.84
C VAL A 428 12.96 -1.97 -28.63
N THR A 429 11.95 -2.83 -28.77
CA THR A 429 11.50 -3.72 -27.69
C THR A 429 12.60 -4.72 -27.31
N GLU A 430 13.24 -5.37 -28.28
CA GLU A 430 14.40 -6.26 -28.07
C GLU A 430 15.54 -5.51 -27.35
N LEU A 431 15.81 -4.26 -27.76
CA LEU A 431 16.83 -3.40 -27.14
C LEU A 431 16.49 -3.08 -25.68
N ASP A 432 15.23 -2.76 -25.37
CA ASP A 432 14.80 -2.47 -24.01
C ASP A 432 14.93 -3.68 -23.07
N GLU A 433 14.53 -4.86 -23.53
CA GLU A 433 14.68 -6.10 -22.78
C GLU A 433 16.16 -6.44 -22.55
N ALA A 434 16.98 -6.36 -23.59
CA ALA A 434 18.41 -6.64 -23.51
C ALA A 434 19.16 -5.63 -22.63
N LEU A 435 18.78 -4.35 -22.66
CA LEU A 435 19.28 -3.32 -21.74
C LEU A 435 18.95 -3.64 -20.28
N LEU A 436 17.74 -4.11 -20.01
CA LEU A 436 17.33 -4.52 -18.66
C LEU A 436 18.13 -5.73 -18.16
N GLN A 437 18.38 -6.71 -19.04
CA GLN A 437 19.24 -7.86 -18.73
C GLN A 437 20.68 -7.43 -18.47
N THR A 438 21.23 -6.54 -19.31
CA THR A 438 22.59 -5.99 -19.17
C THR A 438 22.78 -5.32 -17.82
N ARG A 439 21.85 -4.41 -17.45
CA ARG A 439 21.87 -3.73 -16.14
C ARG A 439 21.76 -4.72 -14.97
N SER A 440 20.98 -5.78 -15.12
CA SER A 440 20.87 -6.82 -14.08
C SER A 440 22.19 -7.58 -13.88
N ARG A 441 22.91 -7.91 -14.98
CA ARG A 441 24.19 -8.62 -14.94
C ARG A 441 25.36 -7.81 -14.37
N MET A 442 25.20 -6.51 -14.15
CA MET A 442 26.11 -5.69 -13.35
C MET A 442 26.43 -6.32 -11.98
N HIS A 443 25.45 -6.99 -11.36
CA HIS A 443 25.60 -7.61 -10.04
C HIS A 443 26.54 -8.83 -10.03
N SER A 444 26.97 -9.33 -11.20
CA SER A 444 28.02 -10.35 -11.28
C SER A 444 29.42 -9.77 -11.02
N PHE A 445 29.60 -8.46 -11.28
CA PHE A 445 30.88 -7.76 -11.28
C PHE A 445 31.96 -8.47 -12.09
N ASP A 446 31.53 -9.16 -13.15
CA ASP A 446 32.39 -9.90 -14.07
C ASP A 446 32.22 -9.34 -15.49
N LEU A 447 33.34 -8.95 -16.10
CA LEU A 447 33.32 -8.28 -17.39
C LEU A 447 32.77 -9.19 -18.50
N GLY A 448 33.18 -10.46 -18.53
CA GLY A 448 32.72 -11.38 -19.56
C GLY A 448 31.22 -11.68 -19.47
N THR A 449 30.69 -11.82 -18.26
CA THR A 449 29.25 -12.02 -18.03
C THR A 449 28.43 -10.81 -18.43
N PHE A 450 28.92 -9.61 -18.13
CA PHE A 450 28.30 -8.36 -18.53
C PHE A 450 28.30 -8.19 -20.06
N GLU A 451 29.45 -8.39 -20.72
CA GLU A 451 29.57 -8.19 -22.17
C GLU A 451 28.71 -9.18 -22.96
N ARG A 452 28.61 -10.44 -22.51
CA ARG A 452 27.67 -11.42 -23.10
C ARG A 452 26.21 -10.98 -22.99
N ALA A 453 25.84 -10.29 -21.91
CA ALA A 453 24.48 -9.77 -21.74
C ALA A 453 24.24 -8.49 -22.54
N ALA A 454 25.29 -7.69 -22.78
CA ALA A 454 25.24 -6.47 -23.58
C ALA A 454 25.18 -6.74 -25.09
N ALA A 455 25.75 -7.85 -25.57
CA ALA A 455 25.82 -8.16 -27.00
C ALA A 455 24.44 -8.15 -27.72
N PRO A 456 23.37 -8.80 -27.19
CA PRO A 456 22.05 -8.72 -27.80
C PRO A 456 21.49 -7.29 -27.89
N ALA A 457 21.80 -6.42 -26.92
CA ALA A 457 21.38 -5.03 -26.96
C ALA A 457 22.09 -4.27 -28.09
N GLY A 458 23.39 -4.51 -28.29
CA GLY A 458 24.14 -3.95 -29.41
C GLY A 458 23.59 -4.41 -30.76
N GLU A 459 23.27 -5.69 -30.90
CA GLU A 459 22.64 -6.25 -32.11
C GLU A 459 21.26 -5.63 -32.38
N ALA A 460 20.41 -5.51 -31.35
CA ALA A 460 19.10 -4.88 -31.46
C ALA A 460 19.19 -3.40 -31.86
N LEU A 461 20.17 -2.66 -31.32
CA LEU A 461 20.42 -1.27 -31.69
C LEU A 461 20.83 -1.14 -33.17
N VAL A 462 21.68 -2.03 -33.67
CA VAL A 462 22.05 -2.07 -35.09
C VAL A 462 20.82 -2.36 -35.97
N LYS A 463 19.99 -3.35 -35.61
CA LYS A 463 18.73 -3.64 -36.32
C LYS A 463 17.78 -2.43 -36.34
N ALA A 464 17.67 -1.71 -35.22
CA ALA A 464 16.82 -0.52 -35.12
C ALA A 464 17.29 0.57 -36.09
N ARG A 465 18.60 0.88 -36.09
CA ARG A 465 19.18 1.86 -37.04
C ARG A 465 18.98 1.44 -38.50
N GLN A 466 19.18 0.16 -38.82
CA GLN A 466 18.92 -0.38 -40.17
C GLN A 466 17.44 -0.27 -40.56
N SER A 467 16.51 -0.48 -39.62
CA SER A 467 15.07 -0.33 -39.86
C SER A 467 14.70 1.13 -40.16
N ILE A 468 15.30 2.07 -39.43
CA ILE A 468 15.15 3.51 -39.68
C ILE A 468 15.67 3.88 -41.08
N ASP A 469 16.86 3.41 -41.44
CA ASP A 469 17.46 3.68 -42.76
C ASP A 469 16.60 3.11 -43.90
N THR A 470 16.07 1.91 -43.71
CA THR A 470 15.18 1.24 -44.66
C THR A 470 13.88 2.01 -44.84
N ALA A 471 13.22 2.41 -43.75
CA ALA A 471 12.00 3.20 -43.80
C ALA A 471 12.22 4.57 -44.48
N ASN A 472 13.32 5.24 -44.16
CA ASN A 472 13.69 6.51 -44.80
C ASN A 472 14.04 6.35 -46.29
N ALA A 473 14.61 5.21 -46.69
CA ALA A 473 14.83 4.90 -48.11
C ALA A 473 13.50 4.69 -48.85
N ASP A 474 12.55 3.96 -48.26
CA ASP A 474 11.20 3.78 -48.82
C ASP A 474 10.47 5.13 -48.93
N TYR A 475 10.55 5.97 -47.90
CA TYR A 475 9.97 7.32 -47.95
C TYR A 475 10.52 8.15 -49.13
N ARG A 476 11.84 8.17 -49.31
CA ARG A 476 12.49 8.87 -50.44
C ARG A 476 12.09 8.27 -51.79
N PHE A 477 11.92 6.95 -51.87
CA PHE A 477 11.45 6.26 -53.07
C PHE A 477 10.02 6.68 -53.43
N ARG A 478 9.09 6.66 -52.46
CA ARG A 478 7.70 7.11 -52.64
C ARG A 478 7.63 8.57 -53.08
N GLN A 479 8.45 9.45 -52.49
CA GLN A 479 8.49 10.87 -52.86
C GLN A 479 8.98 11.07 -54.30
N ARG A 480 10.05 10.39 -54.72
CA ARG A 480 10.56 10.44 -56.11
C ARG A 480 9.54 9.87 -57.10
N GLY A 481 8.88 8.76 -56.74
CA GLY A 481 7.82 8.16 -57.55
C GLY A 481 6.63 9.11 -57.73
N LEU A 482 6.19 9.78 -56.67
CA LEU A 482 5.13 10.79 -56.73
C LEU A 482 5.50 11.97 -57.62
N LEU A 483 6.72 12.50 -57.50
CA LEU A 483 7.21 13.58 -58.36
C LEU A 483 7.28 13.16 -59.83
N ALA A 484 7.73 11.94 -60.11
CA ALA A 484 7.75 11.39 -61.47
C ALA A 484 6.31 11.26 -62.02
N ALA A 485 5.38 10.73 -61.24
CA ALA A 485 3.97 10.60 -61.64
C ALA A 485 3.31 11.97 -61.90
N ILE A 486 3.52 12.96 -61.02
CA ILE A 486 3.05 14.33 -61.22
C ILE A 486 3.65 14.92 -62.50
N GLY A 487 4.94 14.71 -62.75
CA GLY A 487 5.61 15.14 -63.98
C GLY A 487 4.98 14.52 -65.23
N SER A 488 4.76 13.21 -65.24
CA SER A 488 4.12 12.51 -66.36
C SER A 488 2.67 12.98 -66.60
N ILE A 489 1.89 13.16 -65.53
CA ILE A 489 0.52 13.70 -65.62
C ILE A 489 0.56 15.14 -66.15
N GLY A 490 1.50 15.96 -65.71
CA GLY A 490 1.69 17.33 -66.19
C GLY A 490 2.01 17.39 -67.69
N VAL A 491 2.90 16.51 -68.18
CA VAL A 491 3.22 16.39 -69.61
C VAL A 491 2.00 15.95 -70.41
N LEU A 492 1.24 14.96 -69.92
CA LEU A 492 0.01 14.51 -70.57
C LEU A 492 -1.04 15.63 -70.62
N ALA A 493 -1.24 16.35 -69.52
CA ALA A 493 -2.16 17.48 -69.44
C ALA A 493 -1.77 18.59 -70.42
N LEU A 494 -0.47 18.90 -70.53
CA LEU A 494 0.05 19.87 -71.49
C LEU A 494 -0.18 19.41 -72.94
N ALA A 495 0.08 18.14 -73.25
CA ALA A 495 -0.15 17.57 -74.58
C ALA A 495 -1.64 17.64 -74.97
N ILE A 496 -2.54 17.30 -74.04
CA ILE A 496 -4.00 17.43 -74.23
C ILE A 496 -4.37 18.90 -74.47
N ALA A 497 -3.86 19.83 -73.68
CA ALA A 497 -4.14 21.27 -73.84
C ALA A 497 -3.65 21.82 -75.19
N LEU A 498 -2.45 21.41 -75.63
CA LEU A 498 -1.93 21.76 -76.95
C LEU A 498 -2.79 21.17 -78.08
N LYS A 499 -3.23 19.91 -77.94
CA LYS A 499 -4.08 19.26 -78.94
C LYS A 499 -5.46 19.93 -79.05
N LEU A 500 -6.06 20.29 -77.92
CA LEU A 500 -7.32 21.03 -77.89
C LEU A 500 -7.18 22.41 -78.55
N ARG A 501 -6.05 23.12 -78.33
CA ARG A 501 -5.76 24.38 -79.03
C ARG A 501 -5.60 24.20 -80.53
N GLU A 502 -4.93 23.14 -80.98
CA GLU A 502 -4.79 22.82 -82.41
C GLU A 502 -6.16 22.58 -83.06
N LEU A 503 -7.00 21.73 -82.45
CA LEU A 503 -8.35 21.45 -82.93
C LEU A 503 -9.22 22.71 -82.95
N GLY A 504 -9.12 23.56 -81.93
CA GLY A 504 -9.82 24.85 -81.87
C GLY A 504 -9.39 25.82 -82.98
N ARG A 505 -8.10 25.84 -83.36
CA ARG A 505 -7.61 26.63 -84.50
C ARG A 505 -8.12 26.08 -85.83
N ARG A 506 -8.09 24.76 -86.03
CA ARG A 506 -8.62 24.12 -87.26
C ARG A 506 -10.12 24.43 -87.45
N ARG A 507 -10.89 24.47 -86.37
CA ARG A 507 -12.34 24.76 -86.38
C ARG A 507 -12.70 26.24 -86.60
N LYS A 508 -11.73 27.16 -86.48
CA LYS A 508 -11.91 28.61 -86.79
C LYS A 508 -11.41 28.99 -88.19
N GLY A 509 -10.68 28.10 -88.86
CA GLY A 509 -10.15 28.31 -90.22
C GLY A 509 -10.94 27.58 -91.33
N GLN A 510 -11.97 26.82 -90.95
CA GLN A 510 -13.11 26.45 -91.78
C GLN A 510 -14.26 27.39 -91.43
#